data_AF-I1CLR1-F1
#
_entry.id   AF-I1CLR1-F1
#
_cell.length_a   1.000
_cell.length_b   1.000
_cell.length_c   1.000
_cell.angle_alpha   90.00
_cell.angle_beta   90.00
_cell.angle_gamma   90.00
#
_symmetry.space_group_name_H-M   'P 1'
#
loop_
_entity.id
_entity.type
_entity.pdbx_description
1 polymer ?
#
loop_
_entity_poly.entity_id
_entity_poly.type
_entity_poly.pdbx_seq_one_letter_code
_entity_poly.pdbx_strand_id
1 'polypeptide(L)'
;MTVRPDLHETNYVFLGWYSHNENDIISVVLPESDNDEVRTTFQLLSQNLGIIDRPSKKIYEYLALFASDFKEREKLSYLASSESKSDFG
;
A
#
# COMPACT_ATOMS: atom_id res chain seq x y z
N MET A 1 -15.05 9.08 -17.82
CA MET A 1 -14.35 7.80 -18.09
C MET A 1 -13.08 7.82 -17.27
N THR A 2 -13.11 7.26 -16.06
CA THR A 2 -11.94 7.24 -15.18
C THR A 2 -11.00 6.17 -15.69
N VAL A 3 -9.84 6.57 -16.22
CA VAL A 3 -8.79 5.65 -16.63
C VAL A 3 -8.32 4.94 -15.35
N ARG A 4 -8.56 3.64 -15.27
CA ARG A 4 -8.02 2.82 -14.17
C ARG A 4 -6.51 2.70 -14.44
N PRO A 5 -5.64 3.15 -13.53
CA PRO A 5 -4.21 2.92 -13.70
C PRO A 5 -3.96 1.42 -13.76
N ASP A 6 -3.01 1.01 -14.60
CA ASP A 6 -2.65 -0.38 -14.65
C ASP A 6 -1.95 -0.80 -13.33
N LEU A 7 -2.06 -2.08 -12.99
CA LEU A 7 -1.52 -2.62 -11.74
C LEU A 7 0.02 -2.55 -11.71
N HIS A 8 0.66 -2.57 -12.88
CA HIS A 8 2.12 -2.57 -13.02
C HIS A 8 2.72 -1.20 -12.71
N GLU A 9 2.23 -0.13 -13.34
CA GLU A 9 2.59 1.26 -13.10
C GLU A 9 2.37 1.65 -11.64
N THR A 10 1.26 1.20 -11.05
CA THR A 10 0.96 1.49 -9.64
C THR A 10 1.98 0.85 -8.69
N ASN A 11 2.44 -0.38 -8.99
CA ASN A 11 3.47 -1.05 -8.20
C ASN A 11 4.83 -0.35 -8.31
N TYR A 12 5.20 0.13 -9.51
CA TYR A 12 6.45 0.88 -9.70
C TYR A 12 6.43 2.22 -8.97
N VAL A 13 5.31 2.94 -8.98
CA VAL A 13 5.16 4.21 -8.23
C VAL A 13 5.30 3.98 -6.73
N PHE A 14 4.70 2.90 -6.21
CA PHE A 14 4.79 2.56 -4.78
C PHE A 14 6.21 2.13 -4.38
N LEU A 15 6.86 1.30 -5.19
CA LEU A 15 8.26 0.89 -4.97
C LEU A 15 9.22 2.08 -4.98
N GLY A 16 9.01 3.04 -5.90
CA GLY A 16 9.77 4.28 -5.94
C GLY A 16 9.61 5.14 -4.67
N TRP A 17 8.42 5.15 -4.04
CA TRP A 17 8.18 5.84 -2.78
C TRP A 17 8.93 5.22 -1.58
N TYR A 18 9.09 3.90 -1.56
CA TYR A 18 9.76 3.18 -0.45
C TYR A 18 11.28 3.01 -0.64
N SER A 19 11.85 3.53 -1.73
CA SER A 19 13.29 3.45 -2.04
C SER A 19 13.87 2.02 -2.03
N HIS A 20 13.04 1.00 -2.25
CA HIS A 20 13.47 -0.41 -2.34
C HIS A 20 13.54 -0.83 -3.80
N ASN A 21 14.57 -1.61 -4.16
CA ASN A 21 14.70 -2.12 -5.51
C ASN A 21 13.66 -3.24 -5.72
N GLU A 22 12.93 -3.17 -6.83
CA GLU A 22 11.92 -4.15 -7.21
C GLU A 22 12.48 -5.57 -7.35
N ASN A 23 13.79 -5.69 -7.60
CA ASN A 23 14.54 -6.94 -7.75
C ASN A 23 15.20 -7.40 -6.44
N ASP A 24 15.06 -6.67 -5.34
CA ASP A 24 15.59 -7.11 -4.05
C ASP A 24 14.95 -8.44 -3.65
N ILE A 25 15.80 -9.39 -3.26
CA ILE A 25 15.36 -10.72 -2.83
C ILE A 25 15.11 -10.67 -1.33
N ILE A 26 13.90 -11.03 -0.92
CA ILE A 26 13.47 -11.06 0.47
C ILE A 26 13.00 -12.45 0.87
N SER A 27 13.27 -12.81 2.13
CA SER A 27 12.76 -14.03 2.77
C SER A 27 11.46 -13.70 3.49
N VAL A 28 10.39 -14.40 3.17
CA VAL A 28 9.06 -14.16 3.74
C VAL A 28 8.67 -15.38 4.56
N VAL A 29 8.52 -15.17 5.87
CA VAL A 29 8.05 -16.19 6.79
C VAL A 29 6.57 -16.45 6.51
N LEU A 30 6.24 -17.72 6.25
CA LEU A 30 4.88 -18.15 6.02
C LEU A 30 4.28 -18.66 7.33
N PRO A 31 3.11 -18.14 7.79
CA PRO A 31 2.53 -18.55 9.08
C PRO A 31 2.23 -20.04 9.19
N GLU A 32 1.99 -20.71 8.06
CA GLU A 32 1.54 -22.10 7.96
C GLU A 32 2.65 -23.07 7.46
N SER A 33 3.91 -22.62 7.37
CA SER A 33 5.02 -23.41 6.83
C SER A 33 6.30 -23.22 7.64
N ASP A 34 7.00 -24.32 7.92
CA ASP A 34 8.33 -24.31 8.57
C ASP A 34 9.45 -23.81 7.63
N ASN A 35 9.15 -23.58 6.36
CA ASN A 35 10.08 -23.01 5.38
C ASN A 35 9.68 -21.58 5.00
N ASP A 36 10.69 -20.72 4.89
CA ASP A 36 10.57 -19.39 4.31
C ASP A 36 10.41 -19.47 2.79
N GLU A 37 9.65 -18.52 2.22
CA GLU A 37 9.59 -18.33 0.78
C GLU A 37 10.49 -17.17 0.34
N VAL A 38 11.33 -17.43 -0.66
CA VAL A 38 12.23 -16.43 -1.24
C VAL A 38 11.60 -15.84 -2.49
N ARG A 39 11.42 -14.53 -2.50
CA ARG A 39 10.77 -13.81 -3.62
C ARG A 39 11.30 -12.39 -3.74
N THR A 40 11.03 -11.74 -4.88
CA THR A 40 11.38 -10.33 -5.04
C THR A 40 10.39 -9.41 -4.34
N THR A 41 10.83 -8.22 -3.96
CA THR A 41 9.96 -7.16 -3.42
C THR A 41 8.76 -6.91 -4.35
N PHE A 42 8.97 -6.90 -5.68
CA PHE A 42 7.89 -6.78 -6.66
C PHE A 42 6.85 -7.91 -6.57
N GLN A 43 7.29 -9.16 -6.46
CA GLN A 43 6.41 -10.31 -6.38
C GLN A 43 5.58 -10.28 -5.09
N LEU A 44 6.21 -9.96 -3.95
CA LEU A 44 5.50 -9.84 -2.68
C LEU A 44 4.41 -8.76 -2.75
N LEU A 45 4.75 -7.58 -3.25
CA LEU A 45 3.80 -6.47 -3.36
C LEU A 45 2.68 -6.77 -4.35
N SER A 46 2.98 -7.33 -5.53
CA SER A 46 1.98 -7.66 -6.55
C SER A 46 0.95 -8.69 -6.07
N GLN A 47 1.34 -9.58 -5.17
CA GLN A 47 0.46 -10.62 -4.61
C GLN A 47 -0.38 -10.12 -3.42
N ASN A 48 0.13 -9.16 -2.65
CA ASN A 48 -0.48 -8.74 -1.38
C ASN A 48 -1.18 -7.38 -1.46
N LEU A 49 -0.74 -6.49 -2.36
CA LEU A 49 -1.40 -5.21 -2.59
C LEU A 49 -2.48 -5.37 -3.64
N GLY A 50 -3.71 -5.64 -3.18
CA GLY A 50 -4.91 -5.43 -3.99
C GLY A 50 -5.21 -3.94 -4.14
N ILE A 51 -4.43 -3.21 -4.96
CA ILE A 51 -4.58 -1.74 -5.15
C ILE A 51 -5.82 -1.38 -6.02
N ILE A 52 -6.53 -2.37 -6.55
CA ILE A 52 -7.63 -2.18 -7.50
C ILE A 52 -8.92 -1.69 -6.80
N ASP A 53 -9.08 -1.98 -5.50
CA ASP A 53 -10.26 -1.57 -4.73
C ASP A 53 -10.00 -0.35 -3.87
N ARG A 54 -11.07 0.40 -3.57
CA ARG A 54 -11.02 1.60 -2.72
C ARG A 54 -10.29 1.24 -1.40
N PRO A 55 -9.19 1.94 -1.05
CA PRO A 55 -8.43 1.61 0.15
C PRO A 55 -9.33 1.62 1.38
N SER A 56 -9.23 0.56 2.18
CA SER A 56 -9.99 0.51 3.44
C SER A 56 -9.52 1.61 4.39
N LYS A 57 -10.40 2.04 5.30
CA LYS A 57 -10.08 3.05 6.32
C LYS A 57 -8.80 2.74 7.09
N LYS A 58 -8.60 1.45 7.41
CA LYS A 58 -7.41 0.96 8.11
C LYS A 58 -6.11 1.34 7.39
N ILE A 59 -6.10 1.38 6.06
CA ILE A 59 -4.91 1.77 5.29
C ILE A 59 -4.54 3.22 5.59
N TYR A 60 -5.51 4.13 5.59
CA TYR A 60 -5.26 5.53 5.91
C TYR A 60 -4.84 5.73 7.39
N GLU A 61 -5.39 4.94 8.32
CA GLU A 61 -4.97 4.93 9.73
C GLU A 61 -3.51 4.50 9.86
N TYR A 62 -3.12 3.41 9.20
CA TYR A 62 -1.73 2.93 9.21
C TYR A 62 -0.79 3.95 8.57
N LEU A 63 -1.13 4.51 7.42
CA LEU A 63 -0.31 5.54 6.76
C LEU A 63 -0.12 6.78 7.65
N ALA A 64 -1.17 7.21 8.38
CA ALA A 64 -1.07 8.35 9.29
C ALA A 64 -0.06 8.10 10.43
N LEU A 65 0.14 6.85 10.87
CA LEU A 65 1.13 6.52 11.91
C LEU A 65 2.58 6.74 11.43
N PHE A 66 2.83 6.60 10.13
CA PHE A 66 4.17 6.72 9.54
C PHE A 66 4.41 8.06 8.83
N ALA A 67 3.39 8.91 8.71
CA ALA A 67 3.52 10.23 8.10
C ALA A 67 4.41 11.16 8.95
N SER A 68 5.54 11.57 8.39
CA SER A 68 6.48 12.49 9.04
C SER A 68 6.03 13.96 8.97
N ASP A 69 5.19 14.31 7.98
CA ASP A 69 4.59 15.64 7.86
C ASP A 69 3.26 15.71 8.63
N PHE A 70 3.12 16.74 9.47
CA PHE A 70 1.94 16.91 10.31
C PHE A 70 0.66 17.14 9.49
N LYS A 71 0.71 17.92 8.41
CA LYS A 71 -0.45 18.23 7.58
C LYS A 71 -0.89 16.99 6.80
N GLU A 72 0.06 16.19 6.33
CA GLU A 72 -0.21 14.92 5.67
C GLU A 72 -0.86 13.92 6.63
N ARG A 73 -0.35 13.82 7.86
CA ARG A 73 -0.94 12.99 8.91
C ARG A 73 -2.39 13.37 9.19
N GLU A 74 -2.69 14.67 9.31
CA GLU A 74 -4.08 15.12 9.53
C GLU A 74 -4.98 14.78 8.35
N LYS A 75 -4.50 14.94 7.12
CA LYS A 75 -5.24 14.58 5.90
C LYS A 75 -5.55 13.08 5.84
N LEU A 76 -4.58 12.23 6.18
CA LEU A 76 -4.76 10.78 6.26
C LEU A 76 -5.73 10.39 7.38
N SER A 77 -5.62 11.04 8.54
CA SER A 77 -6.54 10.83 9.67
C SER A 77 -7.98 11.22 9.32
N TYR A 78 -8.15 12.31 8.56
CA TYR A 78 -9.46 12.73 8.05
C TYR A 78 -10.03 11.70 7.06
N LEU A 79 -9.22 11.17 6.15
CA LEU A 79 -9.65 10.13 5.20
C LEU A 79 -10.08 8.83 5.89
N ALA A 80 -9.43 8.47 7.01
CA ALA A 80 -9.82 7.36 7.86
C ALA A 80 -11.18 7.59 8.59
N SER A 81 -11.52 8.85 8.89
CA SER A 81 -12.72 9.21 9.66
C SER A 81 -14.04 8.83 8.97
N SER A 82 -15.12 8.70 9.73
CA SER A 82 -16.48 8.45 9.21
C SER A 82 -17.02 9.57 8.31
N GLU A 83 -16.46 10.78 8.41
CA GLU A 83 -16.89 11.96 7.65
C GLU A 83 -16.43 11.92 6.18
N SER A 84 -15.38 11.16 5.85
CA SER A 84 -14.87 11.08 4.47
C SER A 84 -15.82 10.43 3.45
N LYS A 85 -16.96 9.88 3.90
CA LYS A 85 -17.97 9.27 3.02
C LYS A 85 -18.80 10.30 2.24
N SER A 86 -18.92 11.56 2.71
CA SER A 86 -19.75 12.56 2.00
C SER A 86 -19.07 13.20 0.81
N ASP A 87 -17.73 13.29 0.81
CA ASP A 87 -16.99 14.13 -0.14
C ASP A 87 -16.48 13.38 -1.37
N PHE A 88 -16.59 12.05 -1.38
CA PHE A 88 -16.12 11.17 -2.47
C PHE A 88 -17.18 10.13 -2.88
N GLY A 89 -18.46 10.53 -2.84
CA GLY A 89 -19.61 9.77 -3.36
C GLY A 89 -19.86 10.04 -4.83
#